data_AF-A0A8B2YU40-F1
#
_entry.id   AF-A0A8B2YU40-F1
#
_cell.length_a   1.000
_cell.length_b   1.000
_cell.length_c   1.000
_cell.angle_alpha   90.00
_cell.angle_beta   90.00
_cell.angle_gamma   90.00
#
_symmetry.space_group_name_H-M   'P 1'
#
loop_
_entity.id
_entity.type
_entity.pdbx_description
1 polymer ?
#
loop_
_entity_poly.entity_id
_entity_poly.type
_entity_poly.pdbx_seq_one_letter_code
_entity_poly.pdbx_strand_id
1 'polypeptide(L)' 'HAVCRKLRISPRTLQTLRDNGTLAFTKIGNRTYYRQEDVERVIVDVEERRKEAKWKGKSI' A
#
# COMPACT_ATOMS: atom_id res chain seq x y z
N HIS A 1 -7.37 1.42 -12.58
CA HIS A 1 -7.13 1.07 -11.17
C HIS A 1 -7.35 2.29 -10.28
N ALA A 2 -8.48 2.38 -9.57
CA ALA A 2 -8.79 3.51 -8.69
C ALA A 2 -7.86 3.57 -7.45
N VAL A 3 -7.45 2.41 -6.95
CA VAL A 3 -6.61 2.24 -5.75
C VAL A 3 -5.20 2.79 -5.96
N CYS A 4 -4.51 2.46 -7.07
CA CYS A 4 -3.18 3.01 -7.38
C CYS A 4 -3.14 4.55 -7.44
N ARG A 5 -4.21 5.18 -7.96
CA ARG A 5 -4.29 6.65 -8.03
C ARG A 5 -4.56 7.27 -6.66
N LYS A 6 -5.43 6.68 -5.85
CA LYS A 6 -5.67 7.13 -4.46
C LYS A 6 -4.42 7.04 -3.60
N LEU A 7 -3.69 5.93 -3.69
CA LEU A 7 -2.46 5.70 -2.95
C LEU A 7 -1.24 6.41 -3.55
N ARG A 8 -1.34 6.97 -4.76
CA ARG A 8 -0.19 7.48 -5.55
C ARG A 8 0.96 6.47 -5.67
N ILE A 9 0.64 5.19 -5.74
CA ILE A 9 1.62 4.11 -5.83
C ILE A 9 1.56 3.41 -7.18
N SER A 10 2.71 2.90 -7.59
CA SER A 10 2.81 2.02 -8.76
C SER A 10 2.09 0.70 -8.51
N PRO A 11 1.54 0.04 -9.55
CA PRO A 11 0.92 -1.28 -9.43
C PRO A 11 1.87 -2.32 -8.82
N ARG A 12 3.18 -2.17 -9.02
CA ARG A 12 4.21 -2.99 -8.39
C ARG A 12 4.21 -2.86 -6.86
N THR A 13 4.11 -1.65 -6.34
CA THR A 13 4.00 -1.39 -4.90
C THR A 13 2.70 -1.93 -4.33
N LEU A 14 1.57 -1.77 -5.06
CA LEU A 14 0.29 -2.37 -4.66
C LEU A 14 0.38 -3.90 -4.56
N GLN A 15 1.14 -4.52 -5.47
CA GLN A 15 1.43 -5.95 -5.44
C GLN A 15 2.23 -6.33 -4.20
N THR A 16 3.33 -5.62 -3.92
CA THR A 16 4.15 -5.83 -2.72
C THR A 16 3.35 -5.65 -1.43
N LEU A 17 2.41 -4.70 -1.37
CA LEU A 17 1.55 -4.49 -0.20
C LEU A 17 0.57 -5.65 0.02
N ARG A 18 0.09 -6.28 -1.06
CA ARG A 18 -0.69 -7.52 -0.97
C ARG A 18 0.17 -8.70 -0.54
N ASP A 19 1.37 -8.80 -1.10
CA ASP A 19 2.31 -9.92 -0.87
C ASP A 19 2.82 -9.93 0.57
N ASN A 20 3.17 -8.75 1.10
CA ASN A 20 3.61 -8.57 2.48
C ASN A 20 2.46 -8.55 3.51
N GLY A 21 1.21 -8.71 3.07
CA GLY A 21 0.04 -8.69 3.96
C GLY A 21 -0.30 -7.33 4.56
N THR A 22 0.33 -6.25 4.10
CA THR A 22 0.07 -4.88 4.57
C THR A 22 -1.31 -4.39 4.12
N LEU A 23 -1.74 -4.76 2.91
CA LEU A 23 -3.05 -4.42 2.38
C LEU A 23 -3.96 -5.64 2.40
N ALA A 24 -4.89 -5.63 3.36
CA ALA A 24 -5.98 -6.59 3.39
C ALA A 24 -6.81 -6.45 2.11
N PHE A 25 -7.05 -7.60 1.47
CA PHE A 25 -7.89 -7.68 0.30
C PHE A 25 -8.83 -8.86 0.44
N THR A 26 -10.04 -8.71 -0.10
CA THR A 26 -11.00 -9.79 -0.17
C THR A 26 -11.18 -10.16 -1.62
N LYS A 27 -10.89 -11.41 -1.97
CA LYS A 27 -11.14 -11.93 -3.30
C LYS A 27 -12.52 -12.58 -3.30
N ILE A 28 -13.43 -12.07 -4.13
CA ILE A 28 -14.76 -12.64 -4.35
C ILE A 28 -14.82 -13.03 -5.82
N GLY A 29 -14.76 -14.33 -6.11
CA GLY A 29 -14.63 -14.85 -7.46
C GLY A 29 -13.34 -14.39 -8.13
N ASN A 30 -13.45 -13.75 -9.30
CA ASN A 30 -12.29 -13.24 -10.06
C ASN A 30 -12.01 -11.74 -9.82
N ARG A 31 -12.72 -11.11 -8.88
CA ARG A 31 -12.54 -9.70 -8.52
C ARG A 31 -11.92 -9.56 -7.15
N THR A 32 -10.97 -8.63 -7.05
CA THR A 32 -10.35 -8.23 -5.79
C THR A 32 -11.02 -6.97 -5.28
N TYR A 33 -11.54 -7.03 -4.06
CA TYR A 33 -12.17 -5.94 -3.34
C TYR A 33 -11.29 -5.50 -2.19
N TYR A 34 -11.32 -4.19 -1.93
CA TYR A 34 -10.60 -3.55 -0.85
C TYR A 34 -11.59 -2.74 -0.03
N ARG A 35 -11.47 -2.81 1.30
CA ARG A 35 -12.25 -1.92 2.17
C ARG A 35 -11.60 -0.55 2.16
N GLN A 36 -12.41 0.49 2.29
CA GLN A 36 -11.90 1.85 2.30
C GLN A 36 -10.99 2.11 3.52
N GLU A 37 -11.34 1.57 4.67
CA GLU A 37 -10.57 1.64 5.91
C GLU A 37 -9.17 1.02 5.76
N ASP A 38 -9.09 -0.17 5.16
CA ASP A 38 -7.81 -0.85 4.89
C ASP A 38 -6.95 -0.05 3.91
N VAL A 39 -7.58 0.52 2.86
CA VAL A 39 -6.86 1.38 1.90
C VAL A 39 -6.32 2.62 2.58
N GLU A 40 -7.08 3.28 3.44
CA GLU A 40 -6.64 4.47 4.19
C GLU A 40 -5.50 4.15 5.16
N ARG A 41 -5.60 3.04 5.92
CA ARG A 41 -4.50 2.59 6.79
C ARG A 41 -3.21 2.36 6.03
N VAL A 42 -3.30 1.73 4.86
CA VAL A 42 -2.12 1.45 4.02
C VAL A 42 -1.53 2.72 3.43
N ILE A 43 -2.34 3.74 3.11
CA ILE A 43 -1.81 5.05 2.68
C ILE A 43 -0.91 5.62 3.79
N VAL A 44 -1.35 5.57 5.04
CA VAL A 44 -0.60 6.08 6.18
C VAL A 44 0.67 5.27 6.41
N ASP A 45 0.61 3.94 6.42
CA ASP A 45 1.77 3.05 6.64
C ASP A 45 2.85 3.25 5.55
N VAL A 46 2.42 3.38 4.29
CA VAL A 46 3.34 3.59 3.16
C VAL A 46 4.02 4.95 3.24
N GLU A 47 3.30 6.01 3.59
CA GLU A 47 3.88 7.35 3.76
C GLU A 47 4.85 7.40 4.96
N GLU A 48 4.51 6.75 6.07
CA GLU A 48 5.38 6.61 7.26
C GLU A 48 6.66 5.86 6.91
N ARG A 49 6.56 4.67 6.29
CA ARG A 49 7.74 3.92 5.85
C ARG A 49 8.59 4.68 4.85
N ARG A 50 7.98 5.50 4.00
CA ARG A 50 8.71 6.35 3.05
C ARG A 50 9.50 7.45 3.77
N LYS A 51 8.95 8.02 4.85
CA LYS A 51 9.67 8.93 5.76
C LYS A 51 10.82 8.21 6.46
N GLU A 52 10.58 7.03 7.03
CA GLU A 52 11.59 6.24 7.72
C GLU A 52 12.76 5.86 6.79
N ALA A 53 12.46 5.43 5.57
CA ALA A 53 13.48 5.11 4.56
C ALA A 53 14.33 6.33 4.17
N LYS A 54 13.73 7.52 4.09
CA LYS A 54 14.47 8.78 3.88
C LYS A 54 15.35 9.14 5.06
N TRP A 55 14.92 8.86 6.29
CA TRP A 55 15.68 9.14 7.50
C TRP A 55 16.88 8.19 7.66
N LYS A 56 16.66 6.88 7.47
CA LYS A 56 17.71 5.85 7.52
C LYS A 56 18.80 6.04 6.46
N GLY A 57 18.47 6.63 5.31
CA GLY A 57 19.44 6.91 4.24
C GLY A 57 20.37 8.10 4.48
N LYS A 58 20.18 8.86 5.57
CA LYS A 58 20.99 10.05 5.90
C LYS A 58 22.03 9.81 6.99
N SER A 59 22.08 8.59 7.53
CA SER A 59 23.13 8.13 8.44
C SER A 59 24.23 7.43 7.64
N ILE A 60 25.13 8.21 7.03
CA ILE A 60 26.47 7.76 6.64
C ILE A 60 27.49 8.79 7.12
#